data_AF-A0A2A2QGL8-F1
#
_entry.id   AF-A0A2A2QGL8-F1
#
_cell.length_a   1.000
_cell.length_b   1.000
_cell.length_c   1.000
_cell.angle_alpha   90.00
_cell.angle_beta   90.00
_cell.angle_gamma   90.00
#
_symmetry.space_group_name_H-M   'P 1'
#
loop_
_entity.id
_entity.type
_entity.pdbx_description
1 polymer ?
#
loop_
_entity_poly.entity_id
_entity_poly.type
_entity_poly.pdbx_seq_one_letter_code
_entity_poly.pdbx_strand_id
1 'polypeptide(L)'
;FVRAADPERGFDPANPGRKFHAVLLDIDHSPRNLLHASNAVFYERAGLQKLAAHLHPGGVFALWSDDPPDERFLADLRAVFEKAEAEVVRFVNPLLDRESESTVYVARLAAI
;
A
#
# COMPACT_ATOMS: atom_id res chain seq x y z
N PHE A 1 -4.18 0.24 -13.28
CA PHE A 1 -4.34 1.11 -12.09
C PHE A 1 -5.02 2.46 -12.33
N VAL A 2 -5.41 2.85 -13.55
CA VAL A 2 -6.08 4.14 -13.80
C VAL A 2 -7.28 4.40 -12.86
N ARG A 3 -8.01 3.35 -12.47
CA ARG A 3 -9.12 3.42 -11.50
C ARG A 3 -8.70 3.73 -10.06
N ALA A 4 -7.53 3.25 -9.62
CA ALA A 4 -6.99 3.58 -8.30
C ALA A 4 -6.65 5.09 -8.20
N ALA A 5 -6.23 5.69 -9.31
CA ALA A 5 -5.87 7.09 -9.39
C ALA A 5 -7.09 8.04 -9.50
N ASP A 6 -8.31 7.50 -9.59
CA ASP A 6 -9.58 8.23 -9.76
C ASP A 6 -10.59 7.79 -8.69
N PRO A 7 -10.60 8.44 -7.51
CA PRO A 7 -11.50 8.11 -6.40
C PRO A 7 -12.99 8.16 -6.75
N GLU A 8 -13.38 9.07 -7.65
CA GLU A 8 -14.79 9.24 -8.04
C GLU A 8 -15.28 8.07 -8.89
N ARG A 9 -14.41 7.50 -9.73
CA ARG A 9 -14.73 6.25 -10.44
C ARG A 9 -14.57 5.02 -9.55
N GLY A 10 -13.58 5.01 -8.67
CA GLY A 10 -13.40 3.94 -7.69
C GLY A 10 -13.01 2.59 -8.30
N PHE A 11 -12.94 1.59 -7.42
CA PHE A 11 -12.65 0.20 -7.81
C PHE A 11 -13.90 -0.58 -8.27
N ASP A 12 -15.10 -0.12 -7.91
CA ASP A 12 -16.37 -0.78 -8.19
C ASP A 12 -17.10 -0.06 -9.34
N PRO A 13 -17.07 -0.59 -10.59
CA PRO A 13 -17.74 0.06 -11.71
C PRO A 13 -19.27 0.11 -11.60
N ALA A 14 -19.89 -0.73 -10.77
CA ALA A 14 -21.33 -0.67 -10.52
C ALA A 14 -21.69 0.41 -9.49
N ASN A 15 -20.72 0.79 -8.63
CA ASN A 15 -20.90 1.80 -7.58
C ASN A 15 -19.70 2.77 -7.56
N PRO A 16 -19.66 3.74 -8.49
CA PRO A 16 -18.62 4.78 -8.49
C PRO A 16 -18.52 5.49 -7.14
N GLY A 17 -17.30 5.79 -6.69
CA GLY A 17 -17.04 6.44 -5.41
C GLY A 17 -17.24 5.55 -4.18
N ARG A 18 -17.55 4.25 -4.36
CA ARG A 18 -17.64 3.30 -3.24
C ARG A 18 -16.33 3.28 -2.46
N LYS A 19 -16.45 3.46 -1.14
CA LYS A 19 -15.35 3.33 -0.19
C LYS A 19 -15.22 1.90 0.34
N PHE A 20 -14.03 1.59 0.83
CA PHE A 20 -13.64 0.28 1.32
C PHE A 20 -13.09 0.37 2.74
N HIS A 21 -13.23 -0.70 3.51
CA HIS A 21 -12.61 -0.79 4.83
C HIS A 21 -11.13 -1.16 4.75
N ALA A 22 -10.72 -1.81 3.65
CA ALA A 22 -9.33 -2.16 3.40
C ALA A 22 -9.00 -2.08 1.91
N VAL A 23 -7.79 -1.63 1.60
CA VAL A 23 -7.15 -1.73 0.28
C VAL A 23 -5.81 -2.42 0.48
N LEU A 24 -5.62 -3.56 -0.19
CA LEU A 24 -4.40 -4.37 -0.11
C LEU A 24 -3.68 -4.27 -1.46
N LEU A 25 -2.44 -3.84 -1.47
CA LEU A 25 -1.63 -3.64 -2.66
C LEU A 25 -0.51 -4.68 -2.72
N ASP A 26 -0.42 -5.38 -3.86
CA ASP A 26 0.61 -6.35 -4.18
C ASP A 26 0.83 -6.31 -5.70
N ILE A 27 1.86 -5.57 -6.14
CA ILE A 27 2.03 -5.21 -7.56
C ILE A 27 3.48 -5.27 -8.01
N ASP A 28 4.41 -4.66 -7.28
CA ASP A 28 5.83 -4.54 -7.61
C ASP A 28 6.65 -5.36 -6.62
N HIS A 29 7.96 -5.45 -6.84
CA HIS A 29 8.83 -6.08 -5.85
C HIS A 29 8.89 -5.26 -4.55
N SER A 30 8.97 -3.93 -4.66
CA SER A 30 8.95 -3.01 -3.52
C SER A 30 8.64 -1.58 -3.97
N PRO A 31 8.44 -0.63 -3.03
CA PRO A 31 8.36 0.81 -3.36
C PRO A 31 9.59 1.36 -4.12
N ARG A 32 10.73 0.67 -4.06
CA ARG A 32 11.99 1.06 -4.72
C ARG A 32 12.33 0.22 -5.93
N ASN A 33 11.72 -0.94 -6.07
CA ASN A 33 11.98 -1.90 -7.12
C ASN A 33 10.69 -2.19 -7.90
N LEU A 34 10.47 -1.40 -8.95
CA LEU A 34 9.22 -1.39 -9.73
C LEU A 34 9.28 -2.39 -10.89
N LEU A 35 8.19 -3.12 -11.13
CA LEU A 35 7.98 -3.87 -12.37
C LEU A 35 7.73 -2.95 -13.56
N HIS A 36 7.13 -1.77 -13.32
CA HIS A 36 6.93 -0.76 -14.34
C HIS A 36 7.09 0.66 -13.78
N ALA A 37 7.84 1.53 -14.47
CA ALA A 37 8.18 2.88 -13.99
C ALA A 37 6.95 3.75 -13.66
N SER A 38 5.84 3.56 -14.38
CA SER A 38 4.59 4.30 -14.10
C SER A 38 3.98 4.00 -12.73
N ASN A 39 4.39 2.92 -12.07
CA ASN A 39 3.88 2.56 -10.75
C ASN A 39 4.47 3.44 -9.64
N ALA A 40 5.58 4.14 -9.91
CA ALA A 40 6.24 5.02 -8.95
C ALA A 40 5.27 5.97 -8.24
N VAL A 41 4.30 6.50 -9.01
CA VAL A 41 3.29 7.44 -8.52
C VAL A 41 2.46 6.89 -7.35
N PHE A 42 2.29 5.56 -7.20
CA PHE A 42 1.52 4.97 -6.10
C PHE A 42 2.24 5.03 -4.76
N TYR A 43 3.58 5.02 -4.80
CA TYR A 43 4.42 5.04 -3.60
C TYR A 43 4.74 6.46 -3.14
N GLU A 44 4.50 7.44 -3.99
CA GLU A 44 4.60 8.85 -3.65
C GLU A 44 3.38 9.33 -2.87
N ARG A 45 3.58 10.35 -2.04
CA ARG A 45 2.53 10.94 -1.20
C ARG A 45 1.22 11.23 -1.93
N ALA A 46 1.29 11.76 -3.16
CA ALA A 46 0.09 12.08 -3.93
C ALA A 46 -0.70 10.82 -4.35
N GLY A 47 -0.01 9.71 -4.66
CA GLY A 47 -0.65 8.43 -4.92
C GLY A 47 -1.26 7.84 -3.66
N LEU A 48 -0.54 7.90 -2.54
CA LEU A 48 -1.04 7.44 -1.24
C LEU A 48 -2.29 8.21 -0.80
N GLN A 49 -2.35 9.53 -1.04
CA GLN A 49 -3.56 10.34 -0.78
C GLN A 49 -4.75 9.88 -1.62
N LYS A 50 -4.52 9.56 -2.90
CA LYS A 50 -5.58 9.03 -3.78
C LYS A 50 -6.05 7.67 -3.30
N LEU A 51 -5.15 6.78 -2.89
CA LEU A 51 -5.48 5.48 -2.31
C LEU A 51 -6.29 5.64 -1.02
N ALA A 52 -5.88 6.54 -0.13
CA ALA A 52 -6.59 6.86 1.10
C ALA A 52 -8.01 7.38 0.85
N ALA A 53 -8.26 8.10 -0.24
CA ALA A 53 -9.58 8.60 -0.58
C ALA A 53 -10.62 7.48 -0.85
N HIS A 54 -10.17 6.28 -1.23
CA HIS A 54 -11.03 5.11 -1.39
C HIS A 54 -11.39 4.42 -0.07
N LEU A 55 -10.85 4.88 1.07
CA LEU A 55 -11.10 4.25 2.36
C LEU A 55 -12.18 4.97 3.17
N HIS A 56 -12.92 4.19 3.95
CA HIS A 56 -13.73 4.73 5.05
C HIS A 56 -12.82 5.33 6.14
N PRO A 57 -13.33 6.25 6.99
CA PRO A 57 -12.69 6.56 8.26
C PRO A 57 -12.35 5.27 9.03
N GLY A 58 -11.16 5.20 9.63
CA GLY A 58 -10.66 3.99 10.28
C GLY A 58 -10.18 2.89 9.33
N GLY A 59 -10.33 3.07 8.02
CA GLY A 59 -9.94 2.12 6.99
C GLY A 59 -8.43 1.90 6.90
N VAL A 60 -8.05 0.75 6.34
CA VAL A 60 -6.66 0.27 6.31
C VAL A 60 -6.13 0.20 4.88
N PHE A 61 -4.93 0.73 4.66
CA PHE A 61 -4.11 0.42 3.51
C PHE A 61 -3.00 -0.55 3.94
N ALA A 62 -2.76 -1.59 3.15
CA ALA A 62 -1.60 -2.46 3.36
C ALA A 62 -0.87 -2.72 2.04
N LEU A 63 0.45 -2.87 2.14
CA LEU A 63 1.34 -3.16 1.02
C LEU A 63 2.30 -4.29 1.40
N TRP A 64 2.43 -5.28 0.53
CA TRP A 64 3.54 -6.23 0.59
C TRP A 64 4.77 -5.71 -0.17
N SER A 65 5.96 -6.03 0.33
CA SER A 65 7.25 -5.64 -0.25
C SER A 65 8.29 -6.73 0.00
N ASP A 66 9.07 -7.09 -1.00
CA ASP A 66 10.21 -8.01 -0.89
C ASP A 66 11.40 -7.35 -0.14
N ASP A 67 11.58 -6.04 -0.30
CA ASP A 67 12.66 -5.31 0.37
C ASP A 67 12.40 -5.13 1.88
N PRO A 68 13.47 -4.95 2.69
CA PRO A 68 13.37 -4.51 4.08
C PRO A 68 12.62 -3.18 4.25
N PRO A 69 12.23 -2.80 5.49
CA PRO A 69 11.55 -1.53 5.75
C PRO A 69 12.31 -0.31 5.19
N ASP A 70 11.61 0.51 4.41
CA ASP A 70 12.10 1.79 3.88
C ASP A 70 11.52 2.94 4.70
N GLU A 71 12.37 3.59 5.49
CA GLU A 71 12.00 4.73 6.34
C GLU A 71 11.42 5.92 5.57
N ARG A 72 11.85 6.15 4.32
CA ARG A 72 11.30 7.24 3.50
C ARG A 72 9.87 6.93 3.08
N PHE A 73 9.60 5.68 2.67
CA PHE A 73 8.25 5.27 2.33
C PHE A 73 7.34 5.26 3.56
N LEU A 74 7.86 4.82 4.72
CA LEU A 74 7.15 4.85 5.99
C LEU A 74 6.82 6.29 6.42
N ALA A 75 7.73 7.25 6.18
CA ALA A 75 7.47 8.67 6.40
C ALA A 75 6.37 9.21 5.46
N ASP A 76 6.34 8.80 4.20
CA ASP A 76 5.28 9.19 3.27
C ASP A 76 3.93 8.60 3.63
N LEU A 77 3.87 7.36 4.13
CA LEU A 77 2.67 6.78 4.72
C LEU A 77 2.19 7.60 5.93
N ARG A 78 3.08 7.93 6.87
CA ARG A 78 2.74 8.74 8.06
C ARG A 78 2.31 10.17 7.72
N ALA A 79 2.65 10.68 6.54
CA ALA A 79 2.16 11.97 6.08
C ALA A 79 0.70 11.94 5.56
N VAL A 80 0.13 10.75 5.35
CA VAL A 80 -1.22 10.57 4.78
C VAL A 80 -2.15 9.85 5.75
N PHE A 81 -1.63 8.89 6.50
CA PHE A 81 -2.37 8.04 7.44
C PHE A 81 -2.04 8.45 8.88
N GLU A 82 -3.01 8.31 9.79
CA GLU A 82 -2.81 8.62 11.22
C GLU A 82 -1.76 7.70 11.84
N LYS A 83 -1.76 6.43 11.44
CA LYS A 83 -0.83 5.41 11.90
C LYS A 83 -0.25 4.66 10.71
N ALA A 84 1.06 4.42 10.71
CA ALA A 84 1.71 3.52 9.76
C ALA A 84 2.92 2.80 10.38
N GLU A 85 2.97 1.48 10.15
CA GLU A 85 3.96 0.54 10.68
C GLU A 85 4.45 -0.38 9.56
N ALA A 86 5.65 -0.92 9.74
CA ALA A 86 6.26 -1.91 8.86
C ALA A 86 6.57 -3.16 9.68
N GLU A 87 6.04 -4.30 9.25
CA GLU A 87 6.20 -5.60 9.91
C GLU A 87 7.07 -6.49 9.04
N VAL A 88 8.18 -7.00 9.59
CA VAL A 88 9.04 -7.94 8.89
C VAL A 88 8.52 -9.36 9.10
N VAL A 89 8.11 -9.99 8.00
CA VAL A 89 7.64 -11.38 7.97
C VAL A 89 8.80 -12.27 7.54
N ARG A 90 9.25 -13.13 8.45
CA ARG A 90 10.25 -14.17 8.18
C ARG A 90 9.57 -15.48 7.85
N PHE A 91 10.07 -16.19 6.84
CA PHE A 91 9.54 -17.49 6.44
C PHE A 91 10.63 -18.36 5.82
N VAL A 92 10.45 -19.68 5.90
CA VAL A 92 11.29 -20.64 5.17
C VAL A 92 10.92 -20.58 3.69
N ASN A 93 11.90 -20.31 2.84
CA ASN A 93 11.74 -20.32 1.39
C ASN A 93 12.11 -21.71 0.84
N PRO A 94 11.13 -22.54 0.48
CA PRO A 94 11.38 -23.92 0.04
C PRO A 94 12.09 -24.00 -1.31
N LEU A 95 12.11 -22.91 -2.09
CA LEU A 95 12.79 -22.86 -3.39
C LEU A 95 14.29 -22.58 -3.25
N LEU A 96 14.68 -21.88 -2.19
CA LEU A 96 16.06 -21.49 -1.92
C LEU A 96 16.70 -22.28 -0.76
N ASP A 97 15.90 -23.12 -0.09
CA ASP A 97 16.29 -23.88 1.10
C ASP A 97 16.96 -23.02 2.18
N ARG A 98 16.39 -21.83 2.43
CA ARG A 98 16.88 -20.85 3.41
C ARG A 98 15.74 -20.01 3.98
N GLU A 99 16.02 -19.24 5.03
CA GLU A 99 15.09 -18.19 5.46
C GLU A 99 15.09 -17.03 4.47
N SER A 100 13.89 -16.51 4.20
CA SER A 100 13.63 -15.27 3.50
C SER A 100 12.84 -14.33 4.40
N GLU A 101 12.94 -13.05 4.11
CA GLU A 101 12.19 -12.01 4.78
C GLU A 101 11.42 -11.20 3.73
N SER A 102 10.27 -10.67 4.13
CA SER A 102 9.54 -9.65 3.39
C SER A 102 8.97 -8.64 4.37
N THR A 103 8.58 -7.47 3.89
CA THR A 103 7.97 -6.41 4.69
C THR A 103 6.51 -6.25 4.34
N VAL A 104 5.64 -6.17 5.35
CA VAL A 104 4.25 -5.76 5.21
C VAL A 104 4.09 -4.39 5.86
N TYR A 105 3.77 -3.38 5.06
CA TYR A 105 3.39 -2.06 5.56
C TYR A 105 1.90 -2.04 5.86
N VAL A 106 1.52 -1.53 7.03
CA VAL A 106 0.11 -1.36 7.42
C VAL A 106 -0.10 0.08 7.84
N ALA A 107 -1.04 0.76 7.20
CA ALA A 107 -1.39 2.14 7.47
C ALA A 107 -2.89 2.30 7.69
N ARG A 108 -3.29 3.14 8.64
CA ARG A 108 -4.68 3.32 9.08
C ARG A 108 -5.08 4.79 9.08
N LEU A 109 -6.25 5.08 8.52
CA LEU A 109 -6.88 6.39 8.62
C LEU A 109 -7.47 6.63 10.01
N ALA A 110 -7.58 7.88 10.42
CA ALA A 110 -8.29 8.25 11.64
C ALA A 110 -9.73 7.74 11.62
N ALA A 111 -10.20 7.22 12.77
CA ALA A 111 -11.51 6.57 12.88
C ALA A 111 -12.70 7.53 12.87
N ILE A 112 -12.51 8.76 13.36
CA ILE A 112 -13.54 9.79 13.67
C ILE A 112 -14.64 9.27 14.60
#